data_AF-A0A5S8ZI24-F1
#
_entry.id   AF-A0A5S8ZI24-F1
#
_cell.length_a   1.000
_cell.length_b   1.000
_cell.length_c   1.000
_cell.angle_alpha   90.00
_cell.angle_beta   90.00
_cell.angle_gamma   90.00
#
_symmetry.space_group_name_H-M   'P 1'
#
loop_
_entity.id
_entity.type
_entity.pdbx_description
1 polymer ?
#
loop_
_entity_poly.entity_id
_entity_poly.type
_entity_poly.pdbx_seq_one_letter_code
_entity_poly.pdbx_strand_id
1 'polypeptide(L)' 'MQLPTLEHVYALLKANCKPDRFDGRDGPVWGQEYSWNLAKDRLQDLEKYGKAYVSRHEDRMGEGFSFGPDLLIIR' A
#
# COMPACT_ATOMS: atom_id res chain seq x y z
N MET A 1 -13.33 12.27 -8.99
CA MET A 1 -11.97 11.70 -9.12
C MET A 1 -12.12 10.21 -9.40
N GLN A 2 -11.35 9.66 -10.34
CA GLN A 2 -11.38 8.23 -10.66
C GLN A 2 -10.48 7.48 -9.67
N LEU A 3 -10.93 6.31 -9.19
CA LEU A 3 -10.09 5.45 -8.35
C LEU A 3 -8.95 4.84 -9.17
N PRO A 4 -7.74 4.67 -8.57
CA PRO A 4 -6.66 3.93 -9.20
C PRO A 4 -7.02 2.44 -9.30
N THR A 5 -6.31 1.70 -10.17
CA THR A 5 -6.45 0.24 -10.21
C THR A 5 -5.68 -0.40 -9.06
N LEU A 6 -5.97 -1.68 -8.79
CA LEU A 6 -5.25 -2.46 -7.78
C LEU A 6 -3.75 -2.51 -8.07
N GLU A 7 -3.36 -2.65 -9.33
CA GLU A 7 -1.96 -2.70 -9.78
C GLU A 7 -1.23 -1.38 -9.52
N HIS A 8 -1.90 -0.24 -9.70
CA HIS A 8 -1.33 1.06 -9.38
C HIS A 8 -1.07 1.21 -7.87
N VAL A 9 -2.02 0.79 -7.03
CA VAL A 9 -1.84 0.81 -5.57
C VAL A 9 -0.72 -0.15 -5.16
N TYR A 10 -0.68 -1.36 -5.75
CA TYR A 10 0.39 -2.33 -5.52
C TYR A 10 1.77 -1.75 -5.87
N ALA A 11 1.91 -1.13 -7.04
CA ALA A 11 3.17 -0.53 -7.48
C ALA A 11 3.64 0.58 -6.54
N LEU A 12 2.72 1.44 -6.08
CA LEU A 12 3.03 2.49 -5.12
C LEU A 12 3.52 1.91 -3.78
N LEU A 13 2.84 0.89 -3.25
CA LEU A 13 3.26 0.21 -2.02
C LEU A 13 4.61 -0.50 -2.20
N LYS A 14 4.82 -1.21 -3.31
CA LYS A 14 6.10 -1.88 -3.60
C LYS A 14 7.28 -0.91 -3.68
N ALA A 15 7.06 0.28 -4.23
CA ALA A 15 8.08 1.31 -4.36
C ALA A 15 8.46 1.94 -3.00
N ASN A 16 7.52 2.04 -2.06
CA ASN A 16 7.69 2.85 -0.83
C ASN A 16 7.72 2.04 0.47
N CYS A 17 7.19 0.82 0.51
CA CYS A 17 7.24 -0.04 1.69
C CYS A 17 8.56 -0.82 1.75
N LYS A 18 8.94 -1.25 2.97
CA LYS A 18 10.03 -2.20 3.17
C LYS A 18 9.63 -3.58 2.63
N PRO A 19 10.50 -4.28 1.87
CA PRO A 19 10.17 -5.59 1.33
C PRO A 19 9.76 -6.61 2.41
N ASP A 20 10.42 -6.63 3.57
CA ASP A 20 10.10 -7.51 4.71
C ASP A 20 8.74 -7.20 5.39
N ARG A 21 8.08 -6.11 4.95
CA ARG A 21 6.75 -5.67 5.37
C ARG A 21 5.73 -5.70 4.22
N PHE A 22 6.13 -6.08 3.01
CA PHE A 22 5.27 -6.08 1.82
C PHE A 22 5.45 -7.35 0.98
N ASP A 23 6.03 -7.27 -0.21
CA ASP A 23 6.14 -8.38 -1.17
C ASP A 23 7.12 -9.48 -0.74
N GLY A 24 8.06 -9.19 0.14
CA GLY A 24 8.90 -10.20 0.80
C GLY A 24 8.15 -11.09 1.79
N ARG A 25 6.86 -10.84 2.05
CA ARG A 25 6.00 -11.68 2.90
C ARG A 25 5.12 -12.64 2.11
N ASP A 26 5.06 -12.51 0.79
CA ASP A 26 4.34 -13.46 -0.04
C ASP A 26 4.95 -14.85 0.14
N GLY A 27 4.13 -15.80 0.59
CA GLY A 27 4.60 -17.16 0.86
C GLY A 27 3.82 -17.86 1.97
N PRO A 28 4.36 -18.95 2.53
CA PRO A 28 3.61 -19.86 3.40
C PRO A 28 3.25 -19.28 4.77
N VAL A 29 3.95 -18.23 5.23
CA VAL A 29 3.76 -17.66 6.58
C VAL A 29 2.63 -16.64 6.61
N TRP A 30 2.58 -15.73 5.63
CA TRP A 30 1.62 -14.63 5.60
C TRP A 30 0.55 -14.79 4.51
N GLY A 31 0.69 -15.80 3.65
CA GLY A 31 -0.18 -16.06 2.50
C GLY A 31 0.54 -15.81 1.18
N GLN A 32 0.20 -16.59 0.16
CA GLN A 32 0.83 -16.50 -1.17
C GLN A 32 0.59 -15.15 -1.86
N GLU A 33 -0.46 -14.43 -1.47
CA GLU A 33 -0.89 -13.16 -2.05
C GLU A 33 -1.02 -12.06 -0.99
N TYR A 34 -0.20 -12.11 0.06
CA TYR A 34 -0.25 -11.15 1.17
C TYR A 34 -0.16 -9.70 0.69
N SER A 35 0.82 -9.40 -0.16
CA SER A 35 1.08 -8.06 -0.68
C SER A 35 -0.08 -7.53 -1.54
N TRP A 36 -0.72 -8.41 -2.32
CA TRP A 36 -1.91 -8.10 -3.11
C TRP A 36 -3.13 -7.81 -2.25
N ASN A 37 -3.34 -8.58 -1.19
CA ASN A 37 -4.40 -8.32 -0.23
C ASN A 37 -4.20 -6.96 0.47
N LEU A 38 -2.96 -6.62 0.83
CA LEU A 38 -2.67 -5.30 1.40
C LEU A 38 -2.96 -4.16 0.40
N ALA A 39 -2.61 -4.34 -0.87
CA ALA A 39 -2.96 -3.36 -1.91
C ALA A 39 -4.49 -3.21 -2.08
N LYS A 40 -5.23 -4.32 -1.98
CA LYS A 40 -6.69 -4.32 -2.02
C LYS A 40 -7.30 -3.58 -0.83
N ASP A 41 -6.76 -3.78 0.37
CA ASP A 41 -7.20 -3.06 1.57
C ASP A 41 -6.99 -1.54 1.41
N ARG A 42 -5.85 -1.11 0.85
CA ARG A 42 -5.61 0.31 0.58
C ARG A 42 -6.53 0.87 -0.50
N LEU A 43 -6.85 0.09 -1.53
CA LEU A 43 -7.83 0.50 -2.54
C LEU A 43 -9.22 0.67 -1.92
N GLN A 44 -9.62 -0.19 -0.97
CA GLN A 44 -10.86 -0.05 -0.21
C GLN A 44 -10.85 1.20 0.70
N ASP A 45 -9.72 1.51 1.33
CA ASP A 45 -9.55 2.75 2.10
C ASP A 45 -9.74 3.99 1.19
N LEU A 46 -9.20 3.96 -0.03
CA LEU A 46 -9.38 5.03 -1.01
C LEU A 46 -10.84 5.16 -1.46
N GLU A 47 -11.52 4.04 -1.72
CA GLU A 47 -12.94 4.04 -2.11
C GLU A 47 -13.82 4.61 -0.99
N LYS A 48 -13.55 4.22 0.27
CA LYS A 48 -14.39 4.58 1.41
C LYS A 48 -14.10 5.96 1.99
N TYR A 49 -12.83 6.36 2.05
CA TYR A 49 -12.40 7.55 2.77
C TYR A 49 -11.70 8.59 1.89
N GLY A 50 -11.42 8.26 0.62
CA GLY A 50 -10.65 9.12 -0.27
C GLY A 50 -9.18 9.26 0.13
N LYS A 51 -8.69 8.44 1.07
CA LYS A 51 -7.33 8.51 1.59
C LYS A 51 -6.91 7.19 2.22
N ALA A 52 -5.67 6.78 1.97
CA ALA A 52 -5.04 5.62 2.58
C ALA A 52 -3.75 6.02 3.32
N TYR A 53 -3.34 5.19 4.29
CA TYR A 53 -2.18 5.43 5.14
C TYR A 53 -1.25 4.22 5.14
N VAL A 54 0.05 4.49 5.28
CA VAL A 54 1.12 3.52 5.52
C VAL A 54 1.89 3.98 6.76
N SER A 55 2.09 3.07 7.71
CA SER A 55 2.74 3.41 8.97
C SER A 55 4.25 3.61 8.79
N ARG A 56 4.88 4.31 9.75
CA ARG A 56 6.34 4.46 9.83
C ARG A 56 7.11 3.14 9.90
N HIS A 57 6.46 2.07 10.36
CA HIS A 57 7.11 0.76 10.47
C HIS A 57 7.17 0.05 9.12
N GLU A 58 6.17 0.27 8.28
CA GLU A 58 6.05 -0.30 6.93
C GLU A 58 6.80 0.54 5.89
N ASP A 59 6.80 1.86 6.03
CA ASP A 59 7.51 2.78 5.15
C ASP A 59 9.02 2.56 5.18
N ARG A 60 9.63 2.57 3.99
CA ARG A 60 11.07 2.42 3.78
C ARG A 60 11.86 3.61 4.34
N MET A 61 11.28 4.81 4.36
CA MET A 61 11.91 6.01 4.94
C MET A 61 11.76 6.10 6.47
N GLY A 62 10.84 5.35 7.06
CA GLY A 62 10.63 5.32 8.51
C GLY A 62 9.81 6.49 9.05
N GLU A 63 9.16 7.26 8.17
CA GLU A 63 8.33 8.43 8.50
C GLU A 63 6.85 8.06 8.49
N GLY A 64 6.47 7.13 7.61
CA GLY A 64 5.07 6.86 7.28
C GLY A 64 4.58 7.85 6.23
N PHE A 65 3.47 7.53 5.58
CA PHE A 65 2.89 8.42 4.59
C PHE A 65 1.41 8.16 4.36
N SER A 66 0.77 9.10 3.69
CA SER A 66 -0.60 8.95 3.21
C SER A 66 -0.70 9.30 1.73
N PHE A 67 -1.73 8.80 1.06
CA PHE A 67 -1.98 9.10 -0.36
C PHE A 67 -3.47 9.05 -0.68
N GLY A 68 -3.87 9.81 -1.70
CA GLY A 68 -5.23 9.83 -2.24
C GLY A 68 -5.36 9.01 -3.53
N PRO A 69 -6.53 9.08 -4.20
CA PRO A 69 -6.76 8.40 -5.48
C PRO A 69 -5.86 8.87 -6.62
N ASP A 70 -5.24 10.05 -6.48
CA ASP A 70 -4.23 10.60 -7.39
C ASP A 70 -2.83 10.00 -7.20
N LEU A 71 -2.67 9.12 -6.21
CA LEU A 71 -1.41 8.43 -5.87
C LEU A 71 -0.29 9.38 -5.45
N LEU A 72 -0.61 10.62 -5.08
CA LEU A 72 0.36 11.57 -4.54
C LEU A 72 0.64 11.26 -3.07
N ILE A 73 1.92 11.06 -2.75
CA ILE A 73 2.39 10.77 -1.39
C ILE A 73 2.54 12.08 -0.61
N ILE A 74 1.97 12.11 0.60
CA ILE A 74 2.11 13.18 1.60
C ILE A 74 2.76 12.56 2.85
N ARG A 75 3.88 13.15 3.28
CA ARG A 75 4.68 12.77 4.46
C ARG A 75 4.61 13.86 5.52
#